data_AF-M8CSX5-F1
#
_entry.id   AF-M8CSX5-F1
#
_cell.length_a   1.000
_cell.length_b   1.000
_cell.length_c   1.000
_cell.angle_alpha   90.00
_cell.angle_beta   90.00
_cell.angle_gamma   90.00
#
_symmetry.space_group_name_H-M   'P 1'
#
loop_
_entity.id
_entity.type
_entity.pdbx_description
1 polymer ?
#
loop_
_entity_poly.entity_id
_entity_poly.type
_entity_poly.pdbx_seq_one_letter_code
_entity_poly.pdbx_strand_id
1 'polypeptide(L)'
;MVWELPDVMRVAYAFVLALSVSLFWTGAVLSNTVHVIVSGMVFLVLIHGGQAAASMPPKPLLKSLQYAVTTSFGSICYGSLFTAAIRTLRWEIRGVRSKIGNNECLLCCVDFFFHIVETLVRFFNKYAYVQIAVNGQSFNRSARDAWELFQSTGIEALIAYDCSGAVLLMNTILGGLITGTCTGVWTYFTQRDKAIMVGSTSMLIGMILVGLTVVVVESAVTSIYICYAEDPLLIQRWDPEFFEQMSEALHQRLQYRSSRARQILNGRLDHLPNTSSI
;
A
#
# COMPACT_ATOMS: atom_id res chain seq x y z
N MET A 1 0.39 -4.01 -34.98
CA MET A 1 1.81 -4.39 -35.07
C MET A 1 2.15 -5.72 -34.36
N VAL A 2 1.45 -6.17 -33.31
CA VAL A 2 1.53 -7.59 -32.85
C VAL A 2 0.99 -8.55 -33.92
N TRP A 3 0.02 -8.07 -34.70
CA TRP A 3 -0.60 -8.77 -35.83
C TRP A 3 0.27 -8.87 -37.10
N GLU A 4 1.55 -8.50 -37.09
CA GLU A 4 2.45 -8.68 -38.25
C GLU A 4 3.65 -9.57 -37.95
N LEU A 5 3.74 -10.09 -36.72
CA LEU A 5 4.78 -11.01 -36.31
C LEU A 5 4.43 -12.43 -36.77
N PRO A 6 5.41 -13.27 -37.20
CA PRO A 6 5.19 -14.69 -37.47
C PRO A 6 4.55 -15.39 -36.27
N ASP A 7 3.70 -16.38 -36.53
CA ASP A 7 2.86 -17.01 -35.50
C ASP A 7 3.64 -17.50 -34.28
N VAL A 8 4.86 -18.01 -34.50
CA VAL A 8 5.77 -18.44 -33.43
C VAL A 8 6.13 -17.30 -32.47
N MET A 9 6.38 -16.09 -32.98
CA MET A 9 6.72 -14.92 -32.17
C MET A 9 5.51 -14.32 -31.46
N ARG A 10 4.30 -14.47 -32.03
CA ARG A 10 3.04 -14.11 -31.34
C ARG A 10 2.75 -15.05 -30.18
N VAL A 11 2.93 -16.35 -30.37
CA VAL A 11 2.77 -17.36 -29.32
C VAL A 11 3.81 -17.15 -28.21
N ALA A 12 5.07 -16.91 -28.57
CA ALA A 12 6.12 -16.60 -27.60
C ALA A 12 5.82 -15.32 -26.80
N TYR A 13 5.36 -14.25 -27.45
CA TYR A 13 4.98 -13.01 -26.78
C TYR A 13 3.77 -13.20 -25.85
N ALA A 14 2.73 -13.91 -26.30
CA ALA A 14 1.57 -14.24 -25.46
C ALA A 14 1.97 -15.09 -24.24
N PHE A 15 2.91 -16.02 -24.40
CA PHE A 15 3.43 -16.83 -23.31
C PHE A 15 4.22 -16.00 -22.29
N VAL A 16 5.11 -15.11 -22.75
CA VAL A 16 5.87 -14.19 -21.87
C VAL A 16 4.94 -13.25 -21.11
N LEU A 17 3.90 -12.75 -21.78
CA LEU A 17 2.85 -11.94 -21.17
C LEU A 17 2.12 -12.71 -20.07
N ALA A 18 1.64 -13.92 -20.37
CA ALA A 18 0.94 -14.75 -19.41
C ALA A 18 1.82 -15.10 -18.19
N LEU A 19 3.09 -15.41 -18.41
CA LEU A 19 4.05 -15.66 -17.34
C LEU A 19 4.29 -14.42 -16.48
N SER A 20 4.42 -13.25 -17.10
CA SER A 20 4.64 -11.99 -16.39
C SER A 20 3.43 -11.61 -15.54
N VAL A 21 2.21 -11.74 -16.09
CA VAL A 21 0.96 -11.57 -15.34
C VAL A 21 0.90 -12.53 -14.15
N SER A 22 1.19 -13.81 -14.38
CA SER A 22 1.17 -14.83 -13.33
C SER A 22 2.17 -14.53 -12.21
N LEU A 23 3.38 -14.09 -12.57
CA LEU A 23 4.44 -13.79 -11.60
C LEU A 23 4.10 -12.54 -10.77
N PHE A 24 3.61 -11.46 -11.40
CA PHE A 24 3.15 -10.27 -10.68
C PHE A 24 1.91 -10.56 -9.83
N TRP A 25 0.99 -11.39 -10.32
CA TRP A 25 -0.21 -11.78 -9.60
C TRP A 25 0.13 -12.61 -8.36
N THR A 26 0.98 -13.64 -8.50
CA THR A 26 1.39 -14.50 -7.38
C THR A 26 2.12 -13.68 -6.31
N GLY A 27 3.03 -12.79 -6.71
CA GLY A 27 3.71 -11.88 -5.78
C GLY A 27 2.75 -10.92 -5.07
N ALA A 28 1.77 -10.37 -5.79
CA ALA A 28 0.74 -9.51 -5.20
C ALA A 28 -0.15 -10.28 -4.21
N VAL A 29 -0.58 -11.49 -4.56
CA VAL A 29 -1.38 -12.35 -3.68
C VAL A 29 -0.60 -12.66 -2.40
N LEU A 30 0.67 -13.03 -2.51
CA LEU A 30 1.50 -13.33 -1.33
C LEU A 30 1.62 -12.11 -0.41
N SER A 31 1.98 -10.94 -0.97
CA SER A 31 2.11 -9.70 -0.20
C SER A 31 0.80 -9.28 0.46
N ASN A 32 -0.32 -9.38 -0.27
CA ASN A 32 -1.64 -9.01 0.26
C ASN A 32 -2.13 -10.01 1.30
N THR A 33 -1.78 -11.30 1.16
CA THR A 33 -2.09 -12.32 2.18
C THR A 33 -1.36 -12.02 3.49
N VAL A 34 -0.07 -11.67 3.43
CA VAL A 34 0.68 -11.23 4.61
C VAL A 34 0.05 -9.98 5.24
N HIS A 35 -0.35 -9.00 4.42
CA HIS A 35 -1.03 -7.79 4.89
C HIS A 35 -2.32 -8.11 5.66
N VAL A 36 -3.19 -8.97 5.12
CA VAL A 36 -4.43 -9.40 5.80
C VAL A 36 -4.15 -10.13 7.11
N ILE A 37 -3.16 -11.03 7.14
CA ILE A 37 -2.79 -11.77 8.36
C ILE A 37 -2.31 -10.82 9.45
N VAL A 38 -1.40 -9.89 9.11
CA VAL A 38 -0.89 -8.89 10.06
C VAL A 38 -2.01 -7.96 10.53
N SER A 39 -2.91 -7.56 9.64
CA SER A 39 -4.03 -6.70 9.99
C SER A 39 -4.99 -7.37 10.98
N GLY A 40 -5.34 -8.63 10.72
CA GLY A 40 -6.17 -9.43 11.62
C GLY A 40 -5.49 -9.71 12.96
N MET A 41 -4.15 -9.80 13.00
CA MET A 41 -3.41 -9.87 14.27
C MET A 41 -3.54 -8.58 15.07
N VAL A 42 -3.27 -7.43 14.44
CA VAL A 42 -3.29 -6.12 15.12
C VAL A 42 -4.67 -5.87 15.72
N PHE A 43 -5.73 -6.14 14.96
CA PHE A 43 -7.11 -6.04 15.46
C PHE A 43 -7.35 -6.94 16.68
N LEU A 44 -6.90 -8.21 16.64
CA LEU A 44 -7.07 -9.14 17.75
C LEU A 44 -6.30 -8.68 19.00
N VAL A 45 -5.09 -8.13 18.81
CA VAL A 45 -4.28 -7.54 19.88
C VAL A 45 -4.96 -6.30 20.47
N LEU A 46 -5.57 -5.43 19.66
CA LEU A 46 -6.30 -4.26 20.18
C LEU A 46 -7.52 -4.66 21.02
N ILE A 47 -8.25 -5.70 20.61
CA ILE A 47 -9.41 -6.20 21.38
C ILE A 47 -8.98 -6.87 22.70
N HIS A 48 -7.91 -7.67 22.68
CA HIS A 48 -7.52 -8.52 23.81
C HIS A 48 -6.33 -7.97 24.63
N GLY A 49 -5.71 -6.88 24.20
CA GLY A 49 -4.49 -6.32 24.80
C GLY A 49 -4.73 -5.19 25.80
N GLY A 50 -5.98 -4.77 26.02
CA GLY A 50 -6.30 -3.77 27.03
C GLY A 50 -6.02 -4.26 28.45
N GLN A 51 -5.66 -3.35 29.35
CA GLN A 51 -5.33 -3.58 30.77
C GLN A 51 -6.38 -4.43 31.56
N ALA A 52 -7.60 -4.56 31.02
CA ALA A 52 -8.72 -5.29 31.62
C ALA A 52 -9.21 -6.51 30.79
N ALA A 53 -8.46 -6.94 29.77
CA ALA A 53 -8.87 -8.04 28.90
C ALA A 53 -8.36 -9.40 29.41
N ALA A 54 -9.25 -10.40 29.43
CA ALA A 54 -8.94 -11.77 29.79
C ALA A 54 -7.85 -12.34 28.87
N SER A 55 -6.97 -13.17 29.45
CA SER A 55 -5.91 -13.95 28.80
C SER A 55 -6.10 -14.17 27.29
N MET A 56 -5.12 -13.74 26.49
CA MET A 56 -5.13 -13.97 25.03
C MET A 56 -5.52 -15.41 24.71
N PRO A 57 -6.42 -15.64 23.74
CA PRO A 57 -6.75 -16.99 23.30
C PRO A 57 -5.47 -17.72 22.83
N PRO A 58 -5.32 -19.02 23.11
CA PRO A 58 -4.15 -19.76 22.69
C PRO A 58 -3.99 -19.71 21.15
N LYS A 59 -2.81 -19.27 20.70
CA LYS A 59 -2.42 -19.17 19.28
C LYS A 59 -3.26 -18.17 18.44
N PRO A 60 -3.24 -16.86 18.77
CA PRO A 60 -3.98 -15.83 18.03
C PRO A 60 -3.56 -15.75 16.56
N LEU A 61 -2.27 -16.00 16.29
CA LEU A 61 -1.69 -16.09 14.96
C LEU A 61 -2.40 -17.11 14.07
N LEU A 62 -2.61 -18.32 14.57
CA LEU A 62 -3.20 -19.40 13.78
C LEU A 62 -4.68 -19.16 13.51
N LYS A 63 -5.39 -18.51 14.43
CA LYS A 63 -6.82 -18.21 14.25
C LYS A 63 -7.03 -17.11 13.21
N SER A 64 -6.26 -16.01 13.28
CA SER A 64 -6.30 -14.95 12.26
C SER A 64 -5.79 -15.45 10.90
N LEU A 65 -4.76 -16.30 10.89
CA LEU A 65 -4.25 -16.93 9.67
C LEU A 65 -5.28 -17.90 9.06
N GLN A 66 -5.90 -18.76 9.87
CA GLN A 66 -6.94 -19.68 9.40
C GLN A 66 -8.12 -18.90 8.81
N TYR A 67 -8.56 -17.83 9.46
CA TYR A 67 -9.63 -16.98 8.96
C TYR A 67 -9.26 -16.25 7.65
N ALA A 68 -8.06 -15.65 7.60
CA ALA A 68 -7.57 -14.97 6.40
C ALA A 68 -7.41 -15.92 5.18
N VAL A 69 -6.95 -17.14 5.43
CA VAL A 69 -6.65 -18.14 4.38
C VAL A 69 -7.87 -18.94 3.95
N THR A 70 -8.90 -19.08 4.79
CA THR A 70 -10.08 -19.90 4.46
C THR A 70 -11.27 -19.10 3.96
N THR A 71 -11.66 -18.02 4.66
CA THR A 71 -12.84 -17.20 4.30
C THR A 71 -12.52 -16.08 3.33
N SER A 72 -11.31 -15.51 3.42
CA SER A 72 -10.97 -14.26 2.71
C SER A 72 -10.07 -14.45 1.49
N PHE A 73 -9.54 -15.65 1.26
CA PHE A 73 -8.57 -15.91 0.19
C PHE A 73 -9.11 -15.59 -1.21
N GLY A 74 -10.38 -15.90 -1.49
CA GLY A 74 -11.01 -15.56 -2.77
C GLY A 74 -11.06 -14.06 -3.05
N SER A 75 -11.40 -13.26 -2.02
CA SER A 75 -11.39 -11.79 -2.09
C SER A 75 -9.96 -11.24 -2.27
N ILE A 76 -8.97 -11.85 -1.63
CA ILE A 76 -7.55 -11.48 -1.78
C ILE A 76 -7.06 -11.75 -3.21
N CYS A 77 -7.39 -12.91 -3.76
CA CYS A 77 -7.06 -13.26 -5.15
C CYS A 77 -7.70 -12.30 -6.15
N TYR A 78 -8.97 -11.95 -5.95
CA TYR A 78 -9.71 -11.02 -6.78
C TYR A 78 -9.10 -9.60 -6.77
N GLY A 79 -8.85 -9.02 -5.59
CA GLY A 79 -8.22 -7.70 -5.48
C GLY A 79 -6.78 -7.67 -6.02
N SER A 80 -6.04 -8.77 -5.84
CA SER A 80 -4.66 -8.90 -6.35
C SER A 80 -4.62 -8.99 -7.87
N LEU A 81 -5.62 -9.60 -8.49
CA LEU A 81 -5.76 -9.65 -9.95
C LEU A 81 -5.90 -8.25 -10.53
N PHE A 82 -6.70 -7.39 -9.90
CA PHE A 82 -6.90 -6.01 -10.36
C PHE A 82 -5.58 -5.20 -10.32
N THR A 83 -4.81 -5.36 -9.24
CA THR A 83 -3.47 -4.73 -9.13
C THR A 83 -2.49 -5.27 -10.18
N ALA A 84 -2.47 -6.59 -10.39
CA ALA A 84 -1.60 -7.25 -11.35
C ALA A 84 -1.93 -6.86 -12.80
N ALA A 85 -3.22 -6.73 -13.13
CA ALA A 85 -3.66 -6.29 -14.45
C ALA A 85 -3.14 -4.88 -14.78
N ILE A 86 -3.27 -3.92 -13.85
CA ILE A 86 -2.79 -2.55 -14.05
C ILE A 86 -1.26 -2.50 -14.19
N ARG A 87 -0.52 -3.27 -13.38
CA ARG A 87 0.94 -3.36 -13.49
C ARG A 87 1.39 -3.92 -14.83
N THR A 88 0.70 -4.95 -15.31
CA THR A 88 0.98 -5.56 -16.61
C THR A 88 0.70 -4.57 -17.75
N LEU A 89 -0.44 -3.87 -17.71
CA LEU A 89 -0.77 -2.80 -18.65
C LEU A 89 0.32 -1.72 -18.69
N ARG A 90 0.83 -1.29 -17.52
CA ARG A 90 1.90 -0.30 -17.43
C ARG A 90 3.24 -0.82 -17.97
N TRP A 91 3.55 -2.10 -17.76
CA TRP A 91 4.74 -2.72 -18.35
C TRP A 91 4.66 -2.71 -19.88
N GLU A 92 3.51 -3.06 -20.45
CA GLU A 92 3.27 -3.03 -21.90
C GLU A 92 3.37 -1.62 -22.49
N ILE A 93 2.74 -0.62 -21.86
CA ILE A 93 2.81 0.78 -22.31
C ILE A 93 4.27 1.28 -22.35
N ARG A 94 5.09 0.90 -21.35
CA ARG A 94 6.52 1.23 -21.34
C ARG A 94 7.30 0.48 -22.43
N GLY A 95 6.94 -0.77 -22.72
CA GLY A 95 7.49 -1.53 -23.84
C GLY A 95 7.21 -0.87 -25.19
N VAL A 96 5.98 -0.35 -25.37
CA VAL A 96 5.57 0.39 -26.58
C VAL A 96 6.27 1.75 -26.67
N ARG A 97 6.46 2.45 -25.54
CA ARG A 97 7.22 3.72 -25.47
C ARG A 97 8.63 3.60 -26.01
N SER A 98 9.30 2.48 -25.79
CA SER A 98 10.65 2.24 -26.32
C SER A 98 10.70 2.16 -27.85
N LYS A 99 9.56 2.03 -28.54
CA LYS A 99 9.48 1.81 -29.99
C LYS A 99 8.79 2.92 -30.78
N ILE A 100 7.92 3.72 -30.15
CA ILE A 100 7.20 4.83 -30.80
C ILE A 100 7.79 6.15 -30.34
N GLY A 101 8.73 6.67 -31.14
CA GLY A 101 9.40 7.96 -30.91
C GLY A 101 8.62 9.19 -31.40
N ASN A 102 7.36 9.05 -31.84
CA ASN A 102 6.69 10.11 -32.62
C ASN A 102 5.65 10.95 -31.84
N ASN A 103 5.24 10.56 -30.62
CA ASN A 103 4.23 11.29 -29.82
C ASN A 103 4.57 11.27 -28.32
N GLU A 104 5.65 11.94 -27.92
CA GLU A 104 6.14 11.96 -26.53
C GLU A 104 5.11 12.52 -25.54
N CYS A 105 4.32 13.52 -25.95
CA CYS A 105 3.31 14.17 -25.11
C CYS A 105 2.16 13.21 -24.75
N LEU A 106 1.59 12.51 -25.73
CA LEU A 106 0.47 11.58 -25.50
C LEU A 106 0.91 10.40 -24.63
N LEU A 107 2.12 9.88 -24.87
CA LEU A 107 2.68 8.80 -24.02
C LEU A 107 2.94 9.27 -22.58
N CYS A 108 3.35 10.52 -22.38
CA CYS A 108 3.52 11.09 -21.05
C CYS A 108 2.17 11.19 -20.31
N CYS A 109 1.13 11.71 -21.00
CA CYS A 109 -0.22 11.80 -20.43
C CYS A 109 -0.79 10.42 -20.06
N VAL A 110 -0.60 9.42 -20.91
CA VAL A 110 -1.04 8.04 -20.65
C VAL A 110 -0.27 7.44 -19.47
N ASP A 111 1.07 7.55 -19.44
CA ASP A 111 1.86 7.02 -18.30
C ASP A 111 1.45 7.68 -16.97
N PHE A 112 1.17 8.98 -16.98
CA PHE A 112 0.68 9.72 -15.83
C PHE A 112 -0.72 9.25 -15.39
N PHE A 113 -1.66 9.10 -16.33
CA PHE A 113 -3.00 8.61 -16.03
C PHE A 113 -2.95 7.21 -15.40
N PHE A 114 -2.19 6.29 -16.01
CA PHE A 114 -2.02 4.94 -15.46
C PHE A 114 -1.30 4.97 -14.11
N HIS A 115 -0.38 5.91 -13.88
CA HIS A 115 0.26 6.09 -12.58
C HIS A 115 -0.74 6.50 -11.48
N ILE A 116 -1.65 7.43 -11.80
CA ILE A 116 -2.73 7.83 -10.89
C ILE A 116 -3.63 6.64 -10.60
N VAL A 117 -4.10 5.94 -11.64
CA VAL A 117 -4.98 4.77 -11.48
C VAL A 117 -4.30 3.69 -10.64
N GLU A 118 -3.04 3.36 -10.91
CA GLU A 118 -2.29 2.37 -10.12
C GLU A 118 -2.17 2.79 -8.65
N THR A 119 -1.96 4.08 -8.39
CA THR A 119 -1.85 4.62 -7.03
C THR A 119 -3.17 4.55 -6.30
N LEU A 120 -4.26 4.98 -6.93
CA LEU A 120 -5.61 4.91 -6.37
C LEU A 120 -6.00 3.47 -6.07
N VAL A 121 -5.77 2.55 -7.02
CA VAL A 121 -6.14 1.15 -6.83
C VAL A 121 -5.34 0.50 -5.71
N ARG A 122 -4.03 0.75 -5.63
CA ARG A 122 -3.23 0.26 -4.51
C ARG A 122 -3.72 0.81 -3.19
N PHE A 123 -4.06 2.11 -3.14
CA PHE A 123 -4.63 2.75 -1.96
C PHE A 123 -5.94 2.06 -1.54
N PHE A 124 -6.93 1.96 -2.42
CA PHE A 124 -8.20 1.31 -2.12
C PHE A 124 -8.03 -0.15 -1.69
N ASN A 125 -7.21 -0.92 -2.40
CA ASN A 125 -6.97 -2.33 -2.09
C ASN A 125 -6.36 -2.49 -0.70
N LYS A 126 -5.38 -1.65 -0.35
CA LYS A 126 -4.70 -1.68 0.94
C LYS A 126 -5.70 -1.61 2.10
N TYR A 127 -6.64 -0.66 2.08
CA TYR A 127 -7.63 -0.52 3.14
C TYR A 127 -8.78 -1.53 3.06
N ALA A 128 -9.19 -1.90 1.85
CA ALA A 128 -10.18 -2.98 1.67
C ALA A 128 -9.68 -4.30 2.29
N TYR A 129 -8.38 -4.61 2.18
CA TYR A 129 -7.79 -5.81 2.80
C TYR A 129 -7.80 -5.78 4.31
N VAL A 130 -7.59 -4.63 4.94
CA VAL A 130 -7.75 -4.49 6.39
C VAL A 130 -9.20 -4.78 6.79
N GLN A 131 -10.17 -4.22 6.06
CA GLN A 131 -11.60 -4.44 6.32
C GLN A 131 -12.01 -5.91 6.10
N ILE A 132 -11.42 -6.59 5.11
CA ILE A 132 -11.58 -8.04 4.92
C ILE A 132 -10.99 -8.82 6.10
N ALA A 133 -9.86 -8.38 6.67
CA ALA A 133 -9.24 -9.03 7.81
C ALA A 133 -10.09 -8.92 9.08
N VAL A 134 -10.75 -7.78 9.28
CA VAL A 134 -11.60 -7.50 10.45
C VAL A 134 -12.98 -8.14 10.31
N ASN A 135 -13.66 -7.88 9.19
CA ASN A 135 -15.07 -8.21 9.01
C ASN A 135 -15.33 -9.48 8.19
N GLY A 136 -14.32 -10.00 7.47
CA GLY A 136 -14.42 -11.25 6.71
C GLY A 136 -15.40 -11.25 5.53
N GLN A 137 -15.68 -10.07 4.96
CA GLN A 137 -16.66 -9.91 3.89
C GLN A 137 -16.02 -9.98 2.49
N SER A 138 -16.86 -9.92 1.45
CA SER A 138 -16.39 -9.88 0.06
C SER A 138 -15.66 -8.57 -0.24
N PHE A 139 -14.68 -8.62 -1.15
CA PHE A 139 -13.84 -7.46 -1.50
C PHE A 139 -14.63 -6.19 -1.81
N ASN A 140 -15.67 -6.28 -2.64
CA ASN A 140 -16.46 -5.11 -3.03
C ASN A 140 -17.20 -4.46 -1.85
N ARG A 141 -17.69 -5.28 -0.91
CA ARG A 141 -18.39 -4.78 0.28
C ARG A 141 -17.40 -4.14 1.24
N SER A 142 -16.29 -4.82 1.52
CA SER A 142 -15.19 -4.30 2.33
C SER A 142 -14.59 -3.00 1.79
N ALA A 143 -14.45 -2.87 0.48
CA ALA A 143 -13.97 -1.64 -0.15
C ALA A 143 -14.96 -0.48 0.01
N ARG A 144 -16.28 -0.76 -0.10
CA ARG A 144 -17.32 0.25 0.15
C ARG A 144 -17.33 0.67 1.61
N ASP A 145 -17.35 -0.29 2.53
CA ASP A 145 -17.39 -0.02 3.97
C ASP A 145 -16.16 0.79 4.40
N ALA A 146 -14.96 0.45 3.91
CA ALA A 146 -13.74 1.21 4.18
C ALA A 146 -13.82 2.65 3.64
N TRP A 147 -14.44 2.85 2.47
CA TRP A 147 -14.64 4.18 1.91
C TRP A 147 -15.66 5.01 2.69
N GLU A 148 -16.79 4.41 3.07
CA GLU A 148 -17.79 5.05 3.91
C GLU A 148 -17.19 5.47 5.26
N LEU A 149 -16.36 4.60 5.85
CA LEU A 149 -15.63 4.87 7.09
C LEU A 149 -14.66 6.06 6.96
N PHE A 150 -13.97 6.17 5.83
CA PHE A 150 -13.10 7.31 5.55
C PHE A 150 -13.84 8.62 5.45
N GLN A 151 -15.01 8.61 4.79
CA GLN A 151 -15.85 9.79 4.64
C GLN A 151 -16.52 10.19 5.95
N SER A 152 -16.96 9.23 6.78
CA SER A 152 -17.63 9.52 8.06
C SER A 152 -16.67 10.05 9.12
N THR A 153 -15.46 9.48 9.21
CA THR A 153 -14.52 9.80 10.29
C THR A 153 -13.51 10.88 9.89
N GLY A 154 -13.32 11.15 8.59
CA GLY A 154 -12.38 12.15 8.08
C GLY A 154 -10.91 11.75 8.24
N ILE A 155 -10.63 10.47 8.53
CA ILE A 155 -9.28 9.94 8.73
C ILE A 155 -8.41 10.02 7.47
N GLU A 156 -9.02 10.21 6.30
CA GLU A 156 -8.32 10.56 5.06
C GLU A 156 -7.39 11.78 5.23
N ALA A 157 -7.71 12.70 6.14
CA ALA A 157 -6.86 13.84 6.46
C ALA A 157 -5.57 13.44 7.17
N LEU A 158 -5.60 12.40 7.99
CA LEU A 158 -4.42 11.90 8.68
C LEU A 158 -3.57 11.04 7.74
N ILE A 159 -4.22 10.14 7.00
CA ILE A 159 -3.59 9.24 6.02
C ILE A 159 -2.87 10.02 4.91
N ALA A 160 -3.45 11.12 4.41
CA ALA A 160 -2.87 11.87 3.30
C ALA A 160 -1.51 12.52 3.65
N TYR A 161 -1.22 12.74 4.93
CA TYR A 161 0.06 13.26 5.40
C TYR A 161 0.98 12.19 5.99
N ASP A 162 0.59 10.91 5.91
CA ASP A 162 1.40 9.83 6.42
C ASP A 162 2.66 9.63 5.56
N CYS A 163 3.82 9.86 6.18
CA CYS A 163 5.13 9.68 5.54
C CYS A 163 5.72 8.28 5.81
N SER A 164 4.99 7.41 6.51
CA SER A 164 5.43 6.06 6.88
C SER A 164 5.96 5.29 5.67
N GLY A 165 5.24 5.29 4.55
CA GLY A 165 5.66 4.59 3.33
C GLY A 165 7.00 5.08 2.76
N ALA A 166 7.26 6.39 2.79
CA ALA A 166 8.52 6.96 2.31
C ALA A 166 9.69 6.62 3.25
N VAL A 167 9.46 6.70 4.57
CA VAL A 167 10.44 6.34 5.59
C VAL A 167 10.78 4.86 5.51
N LEU A 168 9.77 4.00 5.32
CA LEU A 168 9.93 2.56 5.17
C LEU A 168 10.69 2.18 3.89
N LEU A 169 10.46 2.90 2.80
CA LEU A 169 11.24 2.75 1.56
C LEU A 169 12.71 3.14 1.78
N MET A 170 12.97 4.25 2.47
CA MET A 170 14.32 4.69 2.82
C MET A 170 15.03 3.63 3.68
N ASN A 171 14.35 3.06 4.67
CA ASN A 171 14.89 1.97 5.50
C ASN A 171 15.23 0.72 4.68
N THR A 172 14.41 0.36 3.69
CA THR A 172 14.67 -0.78 2.82
C THR A 172 15.93 -0.58 1.98
N ILE A 173 16.09 0.61 1.39
CA ILE A 173 17.27 0.96 0.59
C ILE A 173 18.51 0.98 1.48
N LEU A 174 18.43 1.63 2.65
CA LEU A 174 19.55 1.73 3.58
C LEU A 174 19.97 0.35 4.11
N GLY A 175 19.03 -0.50 4.49
CA GLY A 175 19.31 -1.87 4.94
C GLY A 175 19.99 -2.71 3.86
N GLY A 176 19.53 -2.56 2.61
CA GLY A 176 20.21 -3.13 1.44
C GLY A 176 21.65 -2.65 1.30
N LEU A 177 21.87 -1.33 1.32
CA LEU A 177 23.20 -0.75 1.17
C LEU A 177 24.15 -1.16 2.30
N ILE A 178 23.68 -1.21 3.55
CA ILE A 178 24.50 -1.64 4.70
C ILE A 178 24.93 -3.10 4.52
N THR A 179 23.98 -3.99 4.22
CA THR A 179 24.30 -5.42 4.01
C THR A 179 25.20 -5.64 2.79
N GLY A 180 24.97 -4.93 1.70
CA GLY A 180 25.81 -4.95 0.50
C GLY A 180 27.25 -4.47 0.76
N THR A 181 27.40 -3.34 1.45
CA THR A 181 28.71 -2.76 1.75
C THR A 181 29.49 -3.58 2.78
N CYS A 182 28.85 -4.05 3.86
CA CYS A 182 29.50 -4.91 4.85
C CYS A 182 30.02 -6.22 4.23
N THR A 183 29.18 -6.94 3.46
CA THR A 183 29.61 -8.18 2.80
C THR A 183 30.62 -7.91 1.68
N GLY A 184 30.46 -6.80 0.95
CA GLY A 184 31.38 -6.39 -0.11
C GLY A 184 32.78 -6.08 0.42
N VAL A 185 32.89 -5.31 1.50
CA VAL A 185 34.17 -5.00 2.17
C VAL A 185 34.81 -6.27 2.74
N TRP A 186 34.04 -7.13 3.39
CA TRP A 186 34.54 -8.43 3.88
C TRP A 186 35.09 -9.28 2.75
N THR A 187 34.34 -9.41 1.66
CA THR A 187 34.75 -10.21 0.50
C THR A 187 35.95 -9.60 -0.22
N TYR A 188 36.09 -8.27 -0.21
CA TYR A 188 37.25 -7.59 -0.76
C TYR A 188 38.57 -7.95 -0.04
N PHE A 189 38.52 -8.21 1.27
CA PHE A 189 39.71 -8.67 2.01
C PHE A 189 40.04 -10.15 1.78
N THR A 190 39.06 -10.99 1.44
CA THR A 190 39.27 -12.44 1.21
C THR A 190 39.50 -12.80 -0.26
N GLN A 191 38.64 -12.34 -1.17
CA GLN A 191 38.64 -12.67 -2.61
C GLN A 191 38.24 -11.43 -3.43
N ARG A 192 39.23 -10.61 -3.82
CA ARG A 192 39.00 -9.35 -4.54
C ARG A 192 38.19 -9.49 -5.83
N ASP A 193 38.43 -10.57 -6.58
CA ASP A 193 37.79 -10.78 -7.89
C ASP A 193 36.27 -11.01 -7.80
N LYS A 194 35.75 -11.41 -6.63
CA LYS A 194 34.32 -11.70 -6.42
C LYS A 194 33.60 -10.65 -5.57
N ALA A 195 34.30 -9.63 -5.08
CA ALA A 195 33.75 -8.67 -4.12
C ALA A 195 32.52 -7.92 -4.65
N ILE A 196 32.54 -7.50 -5.93
CA ILE A 196 31.42 -6.78 -6.56
C ILE A 196 30.21 -7.69 -6.74
N MET A 197 30.43 -8.92 -7.23
CA MET A 197 29.35 -9.89 -7.44
C MET A 197 28.69 -10.25 -6.10
N VAL A 198 29.49 -10.64 -5.10
CA VAL A 198 28.97 -11.02 -3.78
C VAL A 198 28.27 -9.84 -3.10
N GLY A 199 28.87 -8.64 -3.12
CA GLY A 199 28.25 -7.43 -2.56
C GLY A 199 26.93 -7.05 -3.23
N SER A 200 26.82 -7.18 -4.56
CA SER A 200 25.56 -6.92 -5.26
C SER A 200 24.46 -7.94 -4.91
N THR A 201 24.81 -9.22 -4.81
CA THR A 201 23.85 -10.27 -4.42
C THR A 201 23.41 -10.15 -2.97
N SER A 202 24.31 -9.80 -2.05
CA SER A 202 23.96 -9.60 -0.64
C SER A 202 23.13 -8.33 -0.43
N MET A 203 23.38 -7.27 -1.21
CA MET A 203 22.55 -6.06 -1.22
C MET A 203 21.11 -6.39 -1.62
N LEU A 204 20.92 -7.17 -2.69
CA LEU A 204 19.59 -7.59 -3.15
C LEU A 204 18.87 -8.44 -2.09
N ILE A 205 19.56 -9.42 -1.51
CA ILE A 205 18.99 -10.28 -0.45
C ILE A 205 18.63 -9.44 0.79
N GLY A 206 19.50 -8.50 1.17
CA GLY A 206 19.25 -7.59 2.29
C GLY A 206 18.04 -6.68 2.05
N MET A 207 17.90 -6.11 0.84
CA MET A 207 16.70 -5.34 0.48
C MET A 207 15.44 -6.19 0.54
N ILE A 208 15.47 -7.45 0.09
CA ILE A 208 14.32 -8.35 0.17
C ILE A 208 13.96 -8.62 1.63
N LEU A 209 14.94 -8.95 2.46
CA LEU A 209 14.71 -9.29 3.86
C LEU A 209 14.15 -8.10 4.66
N VAL A 210 14.75 -6.91 4.51
CA VAL A 210 14.25 -5.67 5.14
C VAL A 210 12.92 -5.26 4.54
N GLY A 211 12.71 -5.48 3.24
CA GLY A 211 11.42 -5.24 2.60
C GLY A 211 10.30 -6.08 3.22
N LEU A 212 10.55 -7.35 3.53
CA LEU A 212 9.57 -8.21 4.20
C LEU A 212 9.19 -7.71 5.59
N THR A 213 10.15 -7.21 6.38
CA THR A 213 9.86 -6.65 7.71
C THR A 213 9.10 -5.33 7.60
N VAL A 214 9.49 -4.49 6.63
CA VAL A 214 8.81 -3.23 6.32
C VAL A 214 7.34 -3.44 5.94
N VAL A 215 7.03 -4.46 5.13
CA VAL A 215 5.64 -4.78 4.77
C VAL A 215 4.79 -5.07 6.02
N VAL A 216 5.34 -5.76 7.01
CA VAL A 216 4.62 -6.02 8.28
C VAL A 216 4.34 -4.72 9.03
N VAL A 217 5.33 -3.83 9.14
CA VAL A 217 5.17 -2.53 9.81
C VAL A 217 4.15 -1.65 9.08
N GLU A 218 4.23 -1.56 7.75
CA GLU A 218 3.27 -0.81 6.94
C GLU A 218 1.85 -1.34 7.14
N SER A 219 1.70 -2.67 7.20
CA SER A 219 0.42 -3.33 7.44
C SER A 219 -0.14 -2.99 8.82
N ALA A 220 0.71 -2.99 9.85
CA ALA A 220 0.31 -2.64 11.20
C ALA A 220 -0.16 -1.19 11.32
N VAL A 221 0.60 -0.23 10.77
CA VAL A 221 0.23 1.20 10.76
C VAL A 221 -1.13 1.41 10.09
N THR A 222 -1.34 0.78 8.93
CA THR A 222 -2.59 0.87 8.17
C THR A 222 -3.76 0.30 8.96
N SER A 223 -3.53 -0.81 9.65
CA SER A 223 -4.55 -1.46 10.47
C SER A 223 -4.95 -0.59 11.65
N ILE A 224 -3.99 0.07 12.32
CA ILE A 224 -4.25 0.99 13.41
C ILE A 224 -5.14 2.15 12.95
N TYR A 225 -4.88 2.74 11.78
CA TYR A 225 -5.74 3.79 11.24
C TYR A 225 -7.18 3.31 11.03
N ILE A 226 -7.38 2.14 10.42
CA ILE A 226 -8.73 1.60 10.21
C ILE A 226 -9.41 1.27 11.54
N CYS A 227 -8.69 0.64 12.48
CA CYS A 227 -9.24 0.33 13.80
C CYS A 227 -9.64 1.61 14.56
N TYR A 228 -8.84 2.68 14.45
CA TYR A 228 -9.20 3.98 15.01
C TYR A 228 -10.47 4.55 14.39
N ALA A 229 -10.62 4.39 13.07
CA ALA A 229 -11.77 4.90 12.37
C ALA A 229 -13.05 4.12 12.68
N GLU A 230 -12.94 2.80 12.88
CA GLU A 230 -14.05 1.86 13.14
C GLU A 230 -14.53 1.93 14.59
N ASP A 231 -13.62 1.82 15.56
CA ASP A 231 -13.95 2.00 16.98
C ASP A 231 -12.78 2.66 17.76
N PRO A 232 -12.86 3.98 18.02
CA PRO A 232 -11.83 4.70 18.76
C PRO A 232 -11.62 4.19 20.20
N LEU A 233 -12.62 3.54 20.80
CA LEU A 233 -12.57 3.04 22.17
C LEU A 233 -11.58 1.87 22.32
N LEU A 234 -11.37 1.09 21.25
CA LEU A 234 -10.37 0.01 21.24
C LEU A 234 -8.97 0.55 21.50
N ILE A 235 -8.63 1.67 20.86
CA ILE A 235 -7.31 2.29 21.00
C ILE A 235 -7.22 3.02 22.34
N GLN A 236 -8.28 3.71 22.76
CA GLN A 236 -8.32 4.36 24.08
C GLN A 236 -8.09 3.36 25.24
N ARG A 237 -8.65 2.15 25.13
CA ARG A 237 -8.45 1.10 26.13
C ARG A 237 -7.05 0.48 26.10
N TRP A 238 -6.46 0.40 24.91
CA TRP A 238 -5.13 -0.17 24.72
C TRP A 238 -4.02 0.80 25.17
N ASP A 239 -4.08 2.04 24.70
CA ASP A 239 -3.16 3.11 25.06
C ASP A 239 -3.87 4.49 24.97
N PRO A 240 -4.26 5.08 26.11
CA PRO A 240 -4.98 6.35 26.12
C PRO A 240 -4.11 7.52 25.66
N GLU A 241 -2.79 7.47 25.91
CA GLU A 241 -1.87 8.54 25.51
C GLU A 241 -1.74 8.59 23.98
N PHE A 242 -1.57 7.43 23.35
CA PHE A 242 -1.54 7.32 21.90
C PHE A 242 -2.88 7.75 21.25
N PHE A 243 -4.01 7.40 21.88
CA PHE A 243 -5.33 7.85 21.43
C PHE A 243 -5.45 9.37 21.43
N GLU A 244 -5.03 10.04 22.51
CA GLU A 244 -5.06 11.50 22.60
C GLU A 244 -4.20 12.16 21.52
N GLN A 245 -2.98 11.67 21.30
CA GLN A 245 -2.09 12.19 20.26
C GLN A 245 -2.72 12.09 18.86
N MET A 246 -3.32 10.93 18.54
CA MET A 246 -3.95 10.72 17.24
C MET A 246 -5.23 11.54 17.07
N SER A 247 -6.04 11.65 18.13
CA SER A 247 -7.24 12.48 18.14
C SER A 247 -6.90 13.96 17.98
N GLU A 248 -5.90 14.47 18.69
CA GLU A 248 -5.44 15.85 18.56
C GLU A 248 -4.92 16.13 17.15
N ALA A 249 -4.08 15.24 16.62
CA ALA A 249 -3.59 15.36 15.25
C ALA A 249 -4.74 15.39 14.22
N LEU A 250 -5.74 14.51 14.36
CA LEU A 250 -6.91 14.52 13.48
C LEU A 250 -7.69 15.83 13.60
N HIS A 251 -7.98 16.29 14.82
CA HIS A 251 -8.72 17.54 15.07
C HIS A 251 -8.00 18.75 14.48
N GLN A 252 -6.69 18.89 14.70
CA GLN A 252 -5.87 19.97 14.13
C GLN A 252 -5.95 19.96 12.59
N ARG A 253 -5.88 18.78 11.96
CA ARG A 253 -5.92 18.65 10.49
C ARG A 253 -7.30 18.97 9.91
N LEU A 254 -8.38 18.54 10.58
CA LEU A 254 -9.74 18.89 10.18
C LEU A 254 -9.99 20.39 10.32
N GLN A 255 -9.53 21.00 11.41
CA GLN A 255 -9.61 22.45 11.61
C GLN A 255 -8.86 23.20 10.50
N TYR A 256 -7.63 22.79 10.18
CA TYR A 256 -6.84 23.38 9.10
C TYR A 256 -7.52 23.26 7.72
N ARG A 257 -8.09 22.09 7.40
CA ARG A 257 -8.85 21.91 6.15
C ARG A 257 -10.07 22.84 6.10
N SER A 258 -10.81 22.94 7.20
CA SER A 258 -12.01 23.79 7.29
C SER A 258 -11.69 25.29 7.22
N SER A 259 -10.57 25.74 7.79
CA SER A 259 -10.14 27.14 7.76
C SER A 259 -9.66 27.53 6.37
N ARG A 260 -8.89 26.66 5.72
CA ARG A 260 -8.46 26.85 4.33
C ARG A 260 -9.65 26.89 3.36
N ALA A 261 -10.63 26.02 3.53
CA ALA A 261 -11.86 26.04 2.73
C ALA A 261 -12.62 27.37 2.90
N ARG A 262 -12.73 27.87 4.14
CA ARG A 262 -13.32 29.19 4.43
C ARG A 262 -12.55 30.35 3.81
N GLN A 263 -11.21 30.34 3.88
CA GLN A 263 -10.38 31.37 3.24
C GLN A 263 -10.57 31.41 1.71
N ILE A 264 -10.62 30.25 1.06
CA ILE A 264 -10.85 30.16 -0.38
C ILE A 264 -12.24 30.69 -0.74
N LEU A 265 -13.26 30.37 0.07
CA LEU A 265 -14.62 30.87 -0.14
C LEU A 265 -14.69 32.41 0.02
N ASN A 266 -14.10 32.94 1.09
CA ASN A 266 -14.07 34.38 1.35
C ASN A 266 -13.29 35.13 0.25
N GLY A 267 -12.13 34.63 -0.15
CA GLY A 267 -11.37 35.23 -1.26
C GLY A 267 -12.12 35.21 -2.59
N ARG A 268 -12.95 34.19 -2.86
CA ARG A 268 -13.84 34.19 -4.04
C ARG A 268 -14.94 35.24 -3.95
N LEU A 269 -15.49 35.48 -2.75
CA LEU A 269 -16.51 36.51 -2.52
C LEU A 269 -15.94 37.92 -2.71
N ASP A 270 -14.71 38.18 -2.25
CA ASP A 270 -14.05 39.49 -2.40
C ASP A 270 -13.71 39.84 -3.86
N HIS A 271 -13.59 38.83 -4.74
CA HIS A 271 -13.37 39.01 -6.18
C HIS A 271 -14.65 39.19 -6.99
N LEU A 272 -15.84 39.07 -6.39
CA LEU A 272 -17.08 39.47 -7.06
C LEU A 272 -17.13 41.00 -7.10
N PRO A 273 -17.23 41.63 -8.29
CA PRO A 273 -17.36 43.08 -8.36
C PRO A 273 -18.59 43.50 -7.56
N ASN A 274 -18.41 44.50 -6.69
CA ASN A 274 -19.48 45.18 -5.96
C ASN A 274 -20.53 45.66 -6.96
N THR A 275 -21.52 44.82 -7.23
CA THR A 275 -22.76 45.17 -7.93
C THR A 275 -23.71 45.76 -6.91
N SER A 276 -23.23 46.82 -6.25
CA SER A 276 -23.98 47.67 -5.32
C SER A 276 -23.80 49.13 -5.74
N SER A 277 -24.28 49.43 -6.94
CA SER A 277 -24.63 50.79 -7.35
C SER A 277 -25.79 50.74 -8.34
N ILE A 278 -27.00 50.59 -7.81
CA ILE A 278 -28.25 51.11 -8.40
C ILE A 278 -28.95 51.86 -7.27
#